data_AF-A0AAV1LJ46-F1
#
_entry.id   AF-A0AAV1LJ46-F1
#
_cell.length_a   1.000
_cell.length_b   1.000
_cell.length_c   1.000
_cell.angle_alpha   90.00
_cell.angle_beta   90.00
_cell.angle_gamma   90.00
#
_symmetry.space_group_name_H-M   'P 1'
#
loop_
_entity.id
_entity.type
_entity.pdbx_description
1 polymer ?
#
loop_
_entity_poly.entity_id
_entity_poly.type
_entity_poly.pdbx_seq_one_letter_code
_entity_poly.pdbx_strand_id
1 'polypeptide(L)'
;MWRYKSADWDEMRHFFASYPWRQVFFSSGDPSSCADAITNVIRQAMEYFIPFVDLPIGGKARPWFNAECARAEKHKHMAYLSWFDARDRKAPHVSLKKRAFNQAAKSCKKALRQASFDRIKRIGTKLSV
;
A
#
# COMPACT_ATOMS: atom_id res chain seq x y z
N MET A 1 5.86 5.89 -0.30
CA MET A 1 4.64 6.32 -1.01
C MET A 1 3.88 7.33 -0.15
N TRP A 2 3.65 8.52 -0.70
CA TRP A 2 2.93 9.62 -0.04
C TRP A 2 1.42 9.34 0.02
N ARG A 3 0.77 9.71 1.12
CA ARG A 3 -0.67 9.55 1.38
C ARG A 3 -1.39 10.89 1.29
N TYR A 4 -1.47 11.44 0.09
CA TYR A 4 -2.08 12.75 -0.18
C TYR A 4 -3.51 12.95 0.37
N LYS A 5 -4.32 11.88 0.42
CA LYS A 5 -5.69 11.95 0.98
C LYS A 5 -5.74 12.11 2.50
N SER A 6 -4.63 11.83 3.18
CA SER A 6 -4.49 11.93 4.64
C SER A 6 -3.56 13.06 5.03
N ALA A 7 -3.19 13.92 4.07
CA ALA A 7 -2.35 15.07 4.35
C ALA A 7 -3.15 16.14 5.09
N ASP A 8 -2.48 16.82 6.01
CA ASP A 8 -2.99 18.01 6.67
C ASP A 8 -2.74 19.23 5.78
N TRP A 9 -3.58 19.36 4.75
CA TRP A 9 -3.46 20.46 3.80
C TRP A 9 -3.72 21.82 4.43
N ASP A 10 -4.51 21.87 5.49
CA ASP A 10 -4.91 23.12 6.13
C ASP A 10 -3.72 23.65 6.92
N GLU A 11 -3.07 22.82 7.73
CA GLU A 11 -1.88 23.23 8.47
C GLU A 11 -0.69 23.51 7.52
N MET A 12 -0.54 22.74 6.43
CA MET A 12 0.46 23.03 5.41
C MET A 12 0.28 24.41 4.76
N ARG A 13 -0.97 24.85 4.54
CA ARG A 13 -1.26 26.20 4.03
C ARG A 13 -0.94 27.28 5.07
N HIS A 14 -1.25 27.04 6.35
CA HIS A 14 -0.89 27.97 7.43
C HIS A 14 0.63 28.09 7.61
N PHE A 15 1.35 26.97 7.53
CA PHE A 15 2.81 26.94 7.51
C PHE A 15 3.36 27.82 6.39
N PHE A 16 2.89 27.63 5.15
CA PHE A 16 3.34 28.46 4.05
C PHE A 16 2.95 29.93 4.21
N ALA A 17 1.75 30.25 4.68
CA ALA A 17 1.32 31.64 4.86
C ALA A 17 2.14 32.38 5.93
N SER A 18 2.62 31.67 6.95
CA SER A 18 3.42 32.23 8.05
C SER A 18 4.94 32.20 7.78
N TYR A 19 5.39 31.49 6.76
CA TYR A 19 6.82 31.34 6.46
C TYR A 19 7.45 32.67 6.00
N PRO A 20 8.65 33.04 6.47
CA PRO A 20 9.29 34.32 6.12
C PRO A 20 9.96 34.27 4.73
N TRP A 21 9.16 34.08 3.68
CA TRP A 21 9.64 33.90 2.29
C TRP A 21 10.67 34.96 1.89
N ARG A 22 10.40 36.24 2.21
CA ARG A 22 11.26 37.31 1.74
C ARG A 22 12.68 37.23 2.30
N GLN A 23 12.80 36.84 3.57
CA GLN A 23 14.09 36.78 4.28
C GLN A 23 14.89 35.54 3.88
N VAL A 24 14.20 34.44 3.57
CA VAL A 24 14.84 33.17 3.22
C VAL A 24 15.20 33.10 1.73
N PHE A 25 14.36 33.65 0.83
CA PHE A 25 14.59 33.55 -0.62
C PHE A 25 15.35 34.72 -1.22
N PHE A 26 15.18 35.94 -0.71
CA PHE A 26 15.87 37.12 -1.29
C PHE A 26 17.08 37.55 -0.47
N SER A 27 17.62 36.65 0.35
CA SER A 27 18.88 36.88 1.08
C SER A 27 20.10 36.73 0.16
N SER A 28 20.03 35.91 -0.89
CA SER A 28 21.02 35.84 -1.96
C SER A 28 20.48 36.46 -3.24
N GLY A 29 21.29 37.25 -3.95
CA GLY A 29 20.96 37.73 -5.30
C GLY A 29 21.09 36.66 -6.39
N ASP A 30 21.49 35.44 -6.05
CA ASP A 30 21.64 34.31 -6.97
C ASP A 30 20.33 33.51 -7.11
N PRO A 31 19.73 33.44 -8.32
CA PRO A 31 18.48 32.70 -8.55
C PRO A 31 18.54 31.21 -8.25
N SER A 32 19.70 30.56 -8.41
CA SER A 32 19.84 29.12 -8.16
C SER A 32 19.72 28.81 -6.67
N SER A 33 20.43 29.60 -5.86
CA SER A 33 20.34 29.55 -4.40
C SER A 33 18.91 29.81 -3.90
N CYS A 34 18.18 30.75 -4.53
CA CYS A 34 16.76 30.97 -4.21
C CYS A 34 15.92 29.72 -4.50
N ALA A 35 16.12 29.08 -5.66
CA ALA A 35 15.37 27.89 -6.06
C ALA A 35 15.63 26.70 -5.12
N ASP A 36 16.88 26.49 -4.72
CA ASP A 36 17.26 25.44 -3.77
C ASP A 36 16.62 25.68 -2.40
N ALA A 37 16.64 26.92 -1.92
CA ALA A 37 15.96 27.27 -0.68
C ALA A 37 14.46 26.96 -0.78
N ILE A 38 13.79 27.36 -1.88
CA ILE A 38 12.32 27.15 -2.04
C ILE A 38 12.02 25.65 -2.02
N THR A 39 12.82 24.89 -2.75
CA THR A 39 12.72 23.44 -2.83
C THR A 39 12.84 22.79 -1.45
N ASN A 40 13.79 23.25 -0.63
CA ASN A 40 13.98 22.73 0.72
C ASN A 40 12.79 23.01 1.64
N VAL A 41 12.20 24.21 1.57
CA VAL A 41 11.03 24.57 2.38
C VAL A 41 9.81 23.77 1.96
N ILE A 42 9.58 23.61 0.66
CA ILE A 42 8.50 22.78 0.13
C ILE A 42 8.68 21.32 0.56
N ARG A 43 9.89 20.77 0.45
CA ARG A 43 10.20 19.40 0.89
C ARG A 43 9.93 19.22 2.38
N GLN A 44 10.37 20.16 3.21
CA GLN A 44 10.14 20.12 4.66
C GLN A 44 8.64 20.14 4.99
N ALA A 45 7.86 21.02 4.34
CA ALA A 45 6.42 21.06 4.51
C ALA A 45 5.76 19.73 4.08
N MET A 46 6.20 19.14 2.97
CA MET A 46 5.71 17.83 2.54
C MET A 46 6.00 16.75 3.60
N GLU A 47 7.21 16.74 4.18
CA GLU A 47 7.60 15.78 5.22
C GLU A 47 6.80 15.92 6.52
N TYR A 48 6.41 17.15 6.89
CA TYR A 48 5.63 17.40 8.10
C TYR A 48 4.13 17.12 7.92
N PHE A 49 3.56 17.49 6.77
CA PHE A 49 2.11 17.53 6.61
C PHE A 49 1.55 16.45 5.70
N ILE A 50 2.39 15.73 4.94
CA ILE A 50 1.95 14.63 4.08
C ILE A 50 2.50 13.32 4.65
N PRO A 51 1.65 12.46 5.25
CA PRO A 51 2.11 11.17 5.73
C PRO A 51 2.68 10.34 4.58
N PHE A 52 3.82 9.70 4.80
CA PHE A 52 4.40 8.74 3.86
C PHE A 52 4.54 7.37 4.51
N VAL A 53 4.55 6.34 3.67
CA VAL A 53 4.84 4.97 4.10
C VAL A 53 5.95 4.42 3.23
N ASP A 54 6.98 3.88 3.88
CA ASP A 54 8.01 3.10 3.21
C ASP A 54 7.39 1.81 2.71
N LEU A 55 7.16 1.78 1.40
CA LEU A 55 6.85 0.54 0.71
C LEU A 55 8.19 -0.09 0.34
N PRO A 56 8.48 -1.34 0.75
CA PRO A 56 9.68 -1.99 0.30
C PRO A 56 9.64 -2.12 -1.23
N ILE A 57 10.48 -1.35 -1.91
CA ILE A 57 10.70 -1.45 -3.35
C ILE A 57 11.52 -2.72 -3.56
N GLY A 58 10.88 -3.81 -4.00
CA GLY A 58 11.53 -5.08 -4.32
C GLY A 58 11.71 -6.08 -3.16
N GLY A 59 11.35 -5.74 -1.93
CA GLY A 59 11.31 -6.69 -0.81
C GLY A 59 9.92 -7.31 -0.66
N LYS A 60 9.82 -8.65 -0.54
CA LYS A 60 8.55 -9.42 -0.43
C LYS A 60 7.45 -8.57 0.23
N ALA A 61 6.53 -8.04 -0.58
CA ALA A 61 5.51 -7.07 -0.17
C ALA A 61 4.70 -7.52 1.06
N ARG A 62 4.78 -8.82 1.38
CA ARG A 62 4.26 -9.46 2.58
C ARG A 62 5.29 -10.50 3.06
N PRO A 63 6.10 -10.22 4.11
CA PRO A 63 7.04 -11.21 4.65
C PRO A 63 6.35 -12.47 5.22
N TRP A 64 5.05 -12.39 5.49
CA TRP A 64 4.20 -13.53 5.88
C TRP A 64 3.66 -14.32 4.69
N PHE A 65 3.74 -13.80 3.46
CA PHE A 65 3.20 -14.47 2.28
C PHE A 65 4.13 -15.61 1.88
N ASN A 66 3.60 -16.83 1.96
CA ASN A 66 4.32 -18.07 1.75
C ASN A 66 3.80 -18.82 0.52
N ALA A 67 4.42 -19.96 0.20
CA ALA A 67 4.03 -20.78 -0.95
C ALA A 67 2.56 -21.25 -0.89
N GLU A 68 2.00 -21.45 0.31
CA GLU A 68 0.58 -21.78 0.48
C GLU A 68 -0.34 -20.62 0.09
N CYS A 69 0.02 -19.39 0.44
CA CYS A 69 -0.72 -18.21 0.01
C CYS A 69 -0.71 -18.09 -1.52
N ALA A 70 0.44 -18.30 -2.15
CA ALA A 70 0.58 -18.28 -3.61
C ALA A 70 -0.27 -19.36 -4.28
N ARG A 71 -0.23 -20.60 -3.76
CA ARG A 71 -1.07 -21.71 -4.26
C ARG A 71 -2.56 -21.39 -4.13
N ALA A 72 -2.99 -20.87 -2.98
CA ALA A 72 -4.39 -20.58 -2.73
C ALA A 72 -4.91 -19.42 -3.60
N GLU A 73 -4.10 -18.39 -3.85
CA GLU A 73 -4.42 -17.31 -4.80
C GLU A 73 -4.50 -17.84 -6.24
N LYS A 74 -3.55 -18.66 -6.67
CA LYS A 74 -3.58 -19.30 -7.99
C LYS A 74 -4.83 -20.16 -8.16
N HIS A 75 -5.19 -20.96 -7.16
CA HIS A 75 -6.39 -21.79 -7.20
C HIS A 75 -7.68 -20.96 -7.25
N LYS A 76 -7.78 -19.89 -6.43
CA LYS A 76 -8.88 -18.93 -6.49
C LYS A 76 -8.99 -18.30 -7.88
N HIS A 77 -7.87 -17.90 -8.48
CA HIS A 77 -7.85 -17.30 -9.81
C HIS A 77 -8.32 -18.28 -10.89
N MET A 78 -7.83 -19.52 -10.88
CA MET A 78 -8.28 -20.57 -11.80
C MET A 78 -9.78 -20.85 -11.66
N ALA A 79 -10.30 -20.91 -10.44
CA ALA A 79 -11.73 -21.09 -10.21
C ALA A 79 -12.57 -19.90 -10.68
N TYR A 80 -12.05 -18.67 -10.55
CA TYR A 80 -12.67 -17.47 -11.11
C TYR A 80 -12.75 -17.55 -12.63
N LEU A 81 -11.64 -17.88 -13.31
CA LEU A 81 -11.61 -18.01 -14.77
C LEU A 81 -12.62 -19.06 -15.25
N SER A 82 -12.68 -20.22 -14.60
CA SER A 82 -13.65 -21.26 -14.94
C SER A 82 -15.10 -20.82 -14.73
N TRP A 83 -15.39 -20.06 -13.66
CA TRP A 83 -16.72 -19.50 -13.45
C TRP A 83 -17.06 -18.39 -14.46
N PHE A 84 -16.11 -17.52 -14.76
CA PHE A 84 -16.25 -16.44 -15.72
C PHE A 84 -16.56 -16.98 -17.12
N ASP A 85 -15.77 -17.96 -17.59
CA ASP A 85 -15.96 -18.64 -18.88
C ASP A 85 -17.32 -19.34 -18.96
N ALA A 86 -17.71 -20.07 -17.91
CA ALA A 86 -19.01 -20.73 -17.86
C ALA A 86 -20.17 -19.70 -17.89
N ARG A 87 -20.01 -18.56 -17.22
CA ARG A 87 -21.00 -17.47 -17.19
C ARG A 87 -21.13 -16.83 -18.57
N ASP A 88 -20.01 -16.58 -19.24
CA ASP A 88 -19.94 -15.96 -20.56
C ASP A 88 -20.62 -16.84 -21.62
N ARG A 89 -20.30 -18.13 -21.62
CA ARG A 89 -20.90 -19.13 -22.54
C ARG A 89 -22.31 -19.57 -22.17
N LYS A 90 -22.91 -19.02 -21.11
CA LYS A 90 -24.22 -19.43 -20.56
C LYS A 90 -24.31 -20.95 -20.36
N ALA A 91 -23.21 -21.57 -19.92
CA ALA A 91 -23.11 -23.01 -19.81
C ALA A 91 -24.14 -23.57 -18.81
N PRO A 92 -24.65 -24.80 -19.02
CA PRO A 92 -25.34 -25.50 -17.94
C PRO A 92 -24.38 -25.65 -16.74
N HIS A 93 -24.89 -25.48 -15.52
CA HIS A 93 -24.13 -25.59 -14.26
C HIS A 93 -23.22 -24.41 -13.85
N VAL A 94 -23.46 -23.19 -14.33
CA VAL A 94 -22.77 -21.96 -13.84
C VAL A 94 -22.82 -21.81 -12.31
N SER A 95 -23.91 -22.22 -11.68
CA SER A 95 -24.09 -22.17 -10.22
C SER A 95 -23.07 -23.05 -9.48
N LEU A 96 -22.73 -24.23 -10.01
CA LEU A 96 -21.72 -25.12 -9.44
C LEU A 96 -20.32 -24.50 -9.54
N LYS A 97 -19.98 -23.91 -10.68
CA LYS A 97 -18.70 -23.20 -10.86
C LYS A 97 -18.59 -21.97 -9.96
N LYS A 98 -19.68 -21.22 -9.77
CA LYS A 98 -19.75 -20.12 -8.80
C LYS A 98 -19.52 -20.60 -7.37
N ARG A 99 -20.11 -21.75 -6.99
CA ARG A 99 -19.90 -22.37 -5.67
C ARG A 99 -18.44 -22.78 -5.47
N ALA A 100 -17.81 -23.39 -6.47
CA ALA A 100 -16.41 -23.75 -6.44
C ALA A 100 -15.49 -22.52 -6.29
N PHE A 101 -15.74 -21.44 -7.04
CA PHE A 101 -15.03 -20.18 -6.85
C PHE A 101 -15.19 -19.62 -5.43
N ASN A 102 -16.42 -19.60 -4.90
CA ASN A 102 -16.67 -19.10 -3.55
C ASN A 102 -15.95 -19.95 -2.48
N GLN A 103 -15.89 -21.27 -2.65
CA GLN A 103 -15.12 -22.16 -1.78
C GLN A 103 -13.62 -21.86 -1.87
N ALA A 104 -13.07 -21.74 -3.08
CA ALA A 104 -11.66 -21.38 -3.29
C ALA A 104 -11.33 -20.00 -2.69
N ALA A 105 -12.24 -19.02 -2.80
CA ALA A 105 -12.07 -17.70 -2.20
C ALA A 105 -12.06 -17.75 -0.67
N LYS A 106 -12.95 -18.54 -0.05
CA LYS A 106 -12.94 -18.77 1.41
C LYS A 106 -11.64 -19.43 1.87
N SER A 107 -11.19 -20.46 1.17
CA SER A 107 -9.93 -21.16 1.48
C SER A 107 -8.71 -20.25 1.33
N CYS A 108 -8.64 -19.43 0.28
CA CYS A 108 -7.61 -18.42 0.09
C CYS A 108 -7.60 -17.40 1.24
N LYS A 109 -8.76 -16.91 1.66
CA LYS A 109 -8.88 -16.01 2.82
C LYS A 109 -8.36 -16.67 4.11
N LYS A 110 -8.65 -17.96 4.31
CA LYS A 110 -8.15 -18.74 5.46
C LYS A 110 -6.63 -18.87 5.42
N ALA A 111 -6.06 -19.23 4.28
CA ALA A 111 -4.60 -19.39 4.11
C ALA A 111 -3.84 -18.08 4.39
N LEU A 112 -4.33 -16.95 3.85
CA LEU A 112 -3.73 -15.63 4.09
C LEU A 112 -3.78 -15.23 5.57
N ARG A 113 -4.91 -15.49 6.25
CA ARG A 113 -5.04 -15.24 7.70
C ARG A 113 -4.08 -16.11 8.51
N GLN A 114 -4.01 -17.41 8.21
CA GLN A 114 -3.13 -18.34 8.91
C GLN A 114 -1.67 -17.92 8.77
N ALA A 115 -1.22 -17.61 7.56
CA ALA A 115 0.15 -17.19 7.31
C ALA A 115 0.53 -15.90 8.06
N SER A 116 -0.43 -14.97 8.19
CA SER A 116 -0.28 -13.77 9.02
C SER A 116 -0.17 -14.11 10.51
N PHE A 117 -1.05 -14.97 11.05
CA PHE A 117 -1.00 -15.41 12.45
C PHE A 117 0.29 -16.17 12.78
N ASP A 118 0.73 -17.09 11.91
CA ASP A 118 1.98 -17.85 12.10
C ASP A 118 3.20 -16.94 12.14
N ARG A 119 3.19 -15.83 11.41
CA ARG A 119 4.25 -14.81 11.51
C ARG A 119 4.21 -14.11 12.86
N ILE A 120 3.03 -13.67 13.32
CA ILE A 120 2.87 -13.02 14.63
C ILE A 120 3.38 -13.95 15.74
N LYS A 121 2.99 -15.23 15.71
CA LYS A 121 3.46 -16.24 16.66
C LYS A 121 4.99 -16.37 16.66
N ARG A 122 5.61 -16.47 15.47
CA ARG A 122 7.08 -16.57 15.32
C ARG A 122 7.82 -15.33 15.83
N ILE A 123 7.29 -14.12 15.60
CA ILE A 123 7.87 -12.88 16.12
C ILE A 123 7.74 -12.83 17.64
N GLY A 124 6.56 -13.17 18.18
CA GLY A 124 6.34 -13.24 19.63
C GLY A 124 7.34 -14.16 20.33
N THR A 125 7.54 -15.37 19.82
CA THR A 125 8.54 -16.31 20.37
C THR A 125 9.98 -15.80 20.30
N LYS A 126 10.33 -14.96 19.32
CA LYS A 126 11.69 -14.39 19.20
C LYS A 126 11.95 -13.22 20.15
N LEU A 127 10.89 -12.54 20.60
CA LEU A 127 10.99 -11.41 21.54
C LEU A 127 10.85 -11.84 23.00
N SER A 128 10.59 -13.13 23.25
CA SER A 128 10.43 -13.72 24.59
C SER A 128 11.71 -14.39 25.09
N VAL A 129 12.85 -14.16 24.40
CA VAL A 129 14.18 -14.69 24.71
C VAL A 129 15.11 -13.53 25.00
#